data_AF-A0A523FW17-F1
#
_entry.id   AF-A0A523FW17-F1
#
_cell.length_a   1.000
_cell.length_b   1.000
_cell.length_c   1.000
_cell.angle_alpha   90.00
_cell.angle_beta   90.00
_cell.angle_gamma   90.00
#
_symmetry.space_group_name_H-M   'P 1'
#
loop_
_entity.id
_entity.type
_entity.pdbx_description
1 polymer ?
#
loop_
_entity_poly.entity_id
_entity_poly.type
_entity_poly.pdbx_seq_one_letter_code
_entity_poly.pdbx_strand_id
1 'polypeptide(L)'
;MTKSFAKRWSLAAAIGLVLSVWSPETFAQPKNPTLEWFSWSIFRLTSPSGKVFLTNPFVVNPFSPVTVDDFKKVDYIFVATGHGDEIGQSAEIALKTKAKIFTSYTYARGYFQPRKV
;
A
#
# COMPACT_ATOMS: atom_id res chain seq x y z
N MET A 1 -11.63 37.39 60.83
CA MET A 1 -11.95 36.01 60.38
C MET A 1 -13.18 36.14 59.49
N THR A 2 -13.25 35.82 58.19
CA THR A 2 -12.75 34.69 57.41
C THR A 2 -12.90 35.03 55.90
N LYS A 3 -11.81 35.32 55.18
CA LYS A 3 -11.80 35.39 53.70
C LYS A 3 -10.44 34.92 53.18
N SER A 4 -10.20 33.61 53.16
CA SER A 4 -8.94 33.10 52.59
C SER A 4 -9.02 31.65 52.08
N PHE A 5 -9.98 30.84 52.55
CA PHE A 5 -9.91 29.40 52.27
C PHE A 5 -10.50 28.96 50.92
N ALA A 6 -11.41 29.73 50.31
CA ALA A 6 -12.16 29.29 49.13
C ALA A 6 -11.48 29.52 47.77
N LYS A 7 -10.36 30.26 47.71
CA LYS A 7 -9.75 30.68 46.43
C LYS A 7 -8.59 29.80 45.94
N ARG A 8 -8.20 28.78 46.71
CA ARG A 8 -7.05 27.91 46.38
C ARG A 8 -7.39 26.66 45.56
N TRP A 9 -8.66 26.33 45.40
CA TRP A 9 -9.10 25.14 44.66
C TRP A 9 -9.60 25.43 43.24
N SER A 10 -9.84 26.69 42.88
CA SER A 10 -10.30 27.07 41.53
C SER A 10 -9.17 27.07 40.48
N LEU A 11 -7.90 27.11 40.90
CA LEU A 11 -6.76 27.08 39.98
C LEU A 11 -6.25 25.66 39.69
N ALA A 12 -6.49 24.72 40.60
CA ALA A 12 -6.11 23.32 40.42
C ALA A 12 -7.00 22.58 39.39
N ALA A 13 -8.28 22.94 39.30
CA ALA A 13 -9.20 22.35 38.33
C ALA A 13 -8.95 22.82 36.88
N ALA A 14 -8.46 24.06 36.69
CA ALA A 14 -8.18 24.61 35.37
C ALA A 14 -6.87 24.05 34.75
N ILE A 15 -5.91 23.61 35.56
CA ILE A 15 -4.65 23.02 35.09
C ILE A 15 -4.83 21.53 34.74
N GLY A 16 -5.73 20.82 35.46
CA GLY A 16 -6.04 19.42 35.17
C GLY A 16 -6.76 19.18 33.83
N LEU A 17 -7.55 20.16 33.36
CA LEU A 17 -8.33 20.03 32.12
C LEU A 17 -7.54 20.30 30.83
N VAL A 18 -6.40 21.00 30.93
CA VAL A 18 -5.52 21.28 29.78
C VAL A 18 -4.56 20.12 29.50
N LEU A 19 -4.26 19.28 30.50
CA LEU A 19 -3.36 18.15 30.37
C LEU A 19 -4.01 16.88 29.80
N SER A 20 -5.35 16.81 29.71
CA SER A 20 -6.05 15.66 29.12
C SER A 20 -6.18 15.70 27.59
N VAL A 21 -5.73 16.79 26.93
CA VAL A 21 -5.87 16.97 25.47
C VAL A 21 -4.59 16.58 24.71
N TRP A 22 -3.49 16.27 25.42
CA TRP A 22 -2.31 15.73 24.77
C TRP A 22 -2.37 14.20 24.76
N SER A 23 -3.18 13.65 23.87
CA SER A 23 -2.87 12.32 23.35
C SER A 23 -1.67 12.49 22.43
N PRO A 24 -0.46 12.00 22.76
CA PRO A 24 0.52 11.80 21.71
C PRO A 24 -0.16 10.83 20.75
N GLU A 25 -0.51 11.31 19.55
CA GLU A 25 -0.86 10.40 18.48
C GLU A 25 0.27 9.40 18.43
N THR A 26 -0.05 8.14 18.70
CA THR A 26 0.94 7.08 18.71
C THR A 26 1.35 6.93 17.27
N PHE A 27 2.39 7.65 16.85
CA PHE A 27 2.94 7.54 15.52
C PHE A 27 3.37 6.08 15.37
N ALA A 28 2.55 5.29 14.66
CA ALA A 28 2.86 3.91 14.38
C ALA A 28 4.25 3.89 13.73
N GLN A 29 5.16 3.08 14.28
CA GLN A 29 6.48 2.94 13.69
C GLN A 29 6.32 2.55 12.22
N PRO A 30 7.04 3.20 11.29
CA PRO A 30 6.95 2.87 9.89
C PRO A 30 7.30 1.38 9.74
N LYS A 31 6.37 0.59 9.18
CA LYS A 31 6.63 -0.83 8.94
C LYS A 31 7.81 -0.95 7.97
N ASN A 32 8.67 -1.93 8.17
CA ASN A 32 9.71 -2.20 7.17
C ASN A 32 9.05 -2.56 5.83
N PRO A 33 9.59 -2.11 4.70
CA PRO A 33 9.14 -2.60 3.41
C PRO A 33 9.41 -4.10 3.30
N THR A 34 8.55 -4.81 2.59
CA THR A 34 8.74 -6.25 2.30
C THR A 34 8.89 -6.46 0.80
N LEU A 35 9.70 -7.45 0.43
CA LEU A 35 9.86 -7.94 -0.93
C LEU A 35 9.66 -9.44 -0.92
N GLU A 36 8.80 -9.93 -1.80
CA GLU A 36 8.53 -11.35 -2.01
C GLU A 36 8.80 -11.68 -3.47
N TRP A 37 9.44 -12.83 -3.71
CA TRP A 37 9.73 -13.33 -5.06
C TRP A 37 8.97 -14.63 -5.31
N PHE A 38 8.24 -14.69 -6.42
CA PHE A 38 7.33 -15.79 -6.75
C PHE A 38 7.73 -16.52 -8.04
N SER A 39 9.03 -16.65 -8.30
CA SER A 39 9.64 -17.11 -9.56
C SER A 39 9.79 -16.03 -10.64
N TRP A 40 10.65 -16.32 -11.63
CA TRP A 40 10.93 -15.46 -12.79
C TRP A 40 11.15 -14.00 -12.37
N SER A 41 10.44 -13.07 -13.00
CA SER A 41 10.44 -11.64 -12.70
C SER A 41 9.21 -11.19 -11.89
N ILE A 42 8.55 -12.11 -11.16
CA ILE A 42 7.39 -11.81 -10.31
C ILE A 42 7.85 -11.40 -8.91
N PHE A 43 7.84 -10.10 -8.63
CA PHE A 43 8.15 -9.54 -7.32
C PHE A 43 6.96 -8.77 -6.76
N ARG A 44 6.62 -9.02 -5.50
CA ARG A 44 5.67 -8.20 -4.74
C ARG A 44 6.43 -7.36 -3.72
N LEU A 45 6.32 -6.04 -3.85
CA LEU A 45 6.82 -5.09 -2.89
C LEU A 45 5.66 -4.53 -2.07
N THR A 46 5.78 -4.52 -0.75
CA THR A 46 4.84 -3.78 0.12
C THR A 46 5.57 -2.63 0.79
N SER A 47 5.09 -1.40 0.61
CA SER A 47 5.65 -0.21 1.26
C SER A 47 5.33 -0.18 2.77
N PRO A 48 6.04 0.66 3.56
CA PRO A 48 5.69 0.92 4.96
C PRO A 48 4.24 1.35 5.18
N SER A 49 3.67 2.09 4.22
CA SER A 49 2.27 2.55 4.21
C SER A 49 1.28 1.49 3.70
N GLY A 50 1.75 0.28 3.36
CA GLY A 50 0.93 -0.83 2.90
C GLY A 50 0.51 -0.75 1.44
N LYS A 51 1.20 0.05 0.60
CA LYS A 51 1.02 0.04 -0.86
C LYS A 51 1.68 -1.19 -1.46
N VAL A 52 0.98 -1.87 -2.35
CA VAL A 52 1.44 -3.11 -2.98
C VAL A 52 1.79 -2.88 -4.44
N PHE A 53 3.01 -3.21 -4.80
CA PHE A 53 3.53 -3.15 -6.17
C PHE A 53 3.83 -4.57 -6.64
N LEU A 54 3.54 -4.86 -7.90
CA LEU A 54 3.79 -6.16 -8.52
C LEU A 54 4.55 -5.96 -9.83
N THR A 55 5.56 -6.78 -10.09
CA THR A 55 6.28 -6.77 -11.37
C THR A 55 5.90 -7.97 -12.21
N ASN A 56 5.79 -7.76 -13.52
CA ASN A 56 5.76 -8.79 -14.56
C ASN A 56 5.03 -10.10 -14.16
N PRO A 57 3.74 -10.05 -13.80
CA PRO A 57 3.04 -11.15 -13.14
C PRO A 57 2.69 -12.30 -14.09
N PHE A 58 3.69 -13.05 -14.53
CA PHE A 58 3.55 -14.26 -15.34
C PHE A 58 3.27 -15.48 -14.46
N VAL A 59 2.10 -15.47 -13.81
CA VAL A 59 1.71 -16.49 -12.83
C VAL A 59 1.43 -17.86 -13.44
N VAL A 60 1.28 -17.96 -14.76
CA VAL A 60 1.21 -19.24 -15.48
C VAL A 60 2.59 -19.87 -15.75
N ASN A 61 3.67 -19.26 -15.25
CA ASN A 61 4.99 -19.89 -15.22
C ASN A 61 4.90 -21.23 -14.47
N PRO A 62 5.44 -22.34 -15.02
CA PRO A 62 5.42 -23.66 -14.36
C PRO A 62 6.03 -23.70 -12.95
N PHE A 63 6.89 -22.74 -12.62
CA PHE A 63 7.53 -22.60 -11.32
C PHE A 63 6.87 -21.54 -10.43
N SER A 64 5.80 -20.89 -10.88
CA SER A 64 5.09 -19.92 -10.05
C SER A 64 4.34 -20.64 -8.92
N PRO A 65 4.55 -20.26 -7.65
CA PRO A 65 3.80 -20.78 -6.52
C PRO A 65 2.48 -20.04 -6.30
N VAL A 66 2.16 -19.06 -7.16
CA VAL A 66 1.00 -18.18 -7.01
C VAL A 66 0.16 -18.15 -8.29
N THR A 67 -1.09 -17.77 -8.13
CA THR A 67 -2.08 -17.56 -9.18
C THR A 67 -2.57 -16.12 -9.15
N VAL A 68 -3.39 -15.72 -10.12
CA VAL A 68 -4.08 -14.42 -10.10
C VAL A 68 -4.90 -14.23 -8.82
N ASP A 69 -5.42 -15.33 -8.26
CA ASP A 69 -6.28 -15.27 -7.09
C ASP A 69 -5.57 -14.93 -5.79
N ASP A 70 -4.26 -15.13 -5.72
CA ASP A 70 -3.44 -14.83 -4.54
C ASP A 70 -3.18 -13.32 -4.36
N PHE A 71 -3.39 -12.53 -5.41
CA PHE A 71 -3.24 -11.08 -5.40
C PHE A 71 -4.55 -10.38 -5.01
N LYS A 72 -4.87 -10.39 -3.70
CA LYS A 72 -6.08 -9.73 -3.17
C LYS A 72 -6.02 -8.20 -3.24
N LYS A 73 -4.81 -7.64 -3.17
CA LYS A 73 -4.54 -6.20 -3.26
C LYS A 73 -3.27 -5.98 -4.07
N VAL A 74 -3.37 -5.15 -5.10
CA VAL A 74 -2.24 -4.60 -5.86
C VAL A 74 -2.62 -3.18 -6.22
N ASP A 75 -1.81 -2.20 -5.83
CA ASP A 75 -2.02 -0.80 -6.17
C ASP A 75 -1.39 -0.47 -7.54
N TYR A 76 -0.25 -1.09 -7.84
CA TYR A 76 0.55 -0.79 -9.03
C TYR A 76 1.17 -2.05 -9.63
N ILE A 77 1.15 -2.14 -10.95
CA ILE A 77 1.83 -3.20 -11.71
C ILE A 77 2.87 -2.56 -12.62
N PHE A 78 4.10 -3.06 -12.62
CA PHE A 78 5.14 -2.65 -13.55
C PHE A 78 5.41 -3.75 -14.56
N VAL A 79 5.30 -3.41 -15.84
CA VAL A 79 5.55 -4.31 -16.96
C VAL A 79 6.75 -3.79 -17.74
N ALA A 80 7.86 -4.51 -17.66
CA ALA A 80 9.15 -4.06 -18.17
C ALA A 80 9.24 -4.07 -19.69
N THR A 81 8.71 -5.13 -20.34
CA THR A 81 8.77 -5.31 -21.79
C THR A 81 7.48 -5.92 -22.34
N GLY A 82 7.40 -6.10 -23.66
CA GLY A 82 6.25 -6.70 -24.34
C GLY A 82 6.33 -8.21 -24.49
N HIS A 83 7.35 -8.86 -23.92
CA HIS A 83 7.43 -10.31 -23.94
C HIS A 83 6.25 -10.91 -23.17
N GLY A 84 5.71 -12.04 -23.63
CA GLY A 84 4.49 -12.62 -23.05
C GLY A 84 4.66 -13.02 -21.58
N ASP A 85 5.85 -13.48 -21.22
CA ASP A 85 6.32 -13.82 -19.87
C ASP A 85 6.65 -12.61 -19.00
N GLU A 86 6.58 -11.39 -19.55
CA GLU A 86 6.73 -10.13 -18.82
C GLU A 86 5.39 -9.39 -18.71
N ILE A 87 4.56 -9.42 -19.77
CA ILE A 87 3.18 -8.93 -19.71
C ILE A 87 2.35 -9.79 -18.74
N GLY A 88 2.45 -11.10 -18.86
CA GLY A 88 1.77 -12.07 -18.00
C GLY A 88 0.27 -11.79 -17.81
N GLN A 89 -0.18 -11.96 -16.57
CA GLN A 89 -1.57 -11.74 -16.15
C GLN A 89 -1.81 -10.31 -15.65
N SER A 90 -1.01 -9.33 -16.09
CA SER A 90 -1.11 -7.93 -15.63
C SER A 90 -2.51 -7.33 -15.78
N ALA A 91 -3.14 -7.55 -16.95
CA ALA A 91 -4.47 -7.01 -17.24
C ALA A 91 -5.54 -7.60 -16.31
N GLU A 92 -5.48 -8.92 -16.07
CA GLU A 92 -6.44 -9.63 -15.21
C GLU A 92 -6.31 -9.17 -13.75
N ILE A 93 -5.07 -9.09 -13.25
CA ILE A 93 -4.79 -8.60 -11.89
C ILE A 93 -5.22 -7.14 -11.77
N ALA A 94 -4.91 -6.28 -12.74
CA ALA A 94 -5.30 -4.87 -12.72
C ALA A 94 -6.82 -4.68 -12.70
N LEU A 95 -7.57 -5.43 -13.52
CA LEU A 95 -9.03 -5.38 -13.52
C LEU A 95 -9.64 -5.77 -12.18
N LYS A 96 -9.05 -6.78 -11.54
CA LYS A 96 -9.49 -7.33 -10.26
C LYS A 96 -9.18 -6.41 -9.08
N THR A 97 -7.97 -5.85 -9.02
CA THR A 97 -7.52 -5.04 -7.87
C THR A 97 -7.64 -3.54 -8.08
N LYS A 98 -7.97 -3.10 -9.31
CA LYS A 98 -7.90 -1.70 -9.76
C LYS A 98 -6.48 -1.14 -9.74
N ALA A 99 -5.47 -1.99 -9.88
CA ALA A 99 -4.08 -1.55 -9.99
C ALA A 99 -3.88 -0.68 -11.22
N LYS A 100 -2.98 0.31 -11.13
CA LYS A 100 -2.49 1.04 -12.31
C LYS A 100 -1.31 0.30 -12.91
N ILE A 101 -1.33 0.10 -14.22
CA ILE A 101 -0.23 -0.50 -14.97
C ILE A 101 0.73 0.60 -15.44
N PHE A 102 2.01 0.45 -15.11
CA PHE A 102 3.12 1.26 -15.59
C PHE A 102 3.98 0.45 -16.55
N THR A 103 4.20 0.99 -17.74
CA THR A 103 4.99 0.36 -18.79
C THR A 103 5.47 1.43 -19.77
N SER A 104 6.21 1.04 -20.81
CA SER A 104 6.61 1.97 -21.87
C SER A 104 5.39 2.48 -22.67
N TYR A 105 5.54 3.65 -23.30
CA TYR A 105 4.48 4.27 -24.11
C TYR A 105 3.88 3.30 -25.14
N THR A 106 4.73 2.52 -25.81
CA THR A 106 4.33 1.57 -26.84
C THR A 106 3.35 0.52 -26.32
N TYR A 107 3.62 -0.08 -25.16
CA TYR A 107 2.73 -1.11 -24.60
C TYR A 107 1.51 -0.52 -23.92
N ALA A 108 1.63 0.65 -23.29
CA ALA A 108 0.48 1.37 -22.75
C ALA A 108 -0.55 1.65 -23.85
N ARG A 109 -0.12 2.24 -24.99
CA ARG A 109 -1.00 2.57 -26.12
C ARG A 109 -1.44 1.35 -26.94
N GLY A 110 -0.51 0.44 -27.22
CA GLY A 110 -0.73 -0.67 -28.17
C GLY A 110 -1.34 -1.92 -27.54
N TYR A 111 -1.12 -2.15 -26.24
CA TYR A 111 -1.54 -3.38 -25.57
C TYR A 111 -2.60 -3.15 -24.50
N PHE A 112 -2.33 -2.31 -23.50
CA PHE A 112 -3.20 -2.17 -22.32
C PHE A 112 -4.43 -1.30 -22.57
N GLN A 113 -4.27 -0.10 -23.16
CA GLN A 113 -5.40 0.81 -23.41
C GLN A 113 -6.52 0.21 -24.28
N PRO A 114 -6.24 -0.50 -25.40
CA PRO A 114 -7.30 -1.13 -26.19
C PRO A 114 -8.08 -2.21 -25.41
N ARG A 115 -7.44 -2.79 -24.40
CA ARG A 115 -8.03 -3.79 -23.49
C ARG A 115 -8.78 -3.16 -22.30
N LYS A 116 -8.84 -1.82 -22.24
CA LYS A 116 -9.51 -1.05 -21.18
C LYS A 116 -8.97 -1.36 -19.78
N VAL A 117 -7.65 -1.56 -19.69
CA VAL A 117 -6.89 -1.78 -18.45
C VAL A 117 -5.79 -0.76 -18.29
#